data_AF-A0A1H6VQK3-F1
#
_entry.id   AF-A0A1H6VQK3-F1
#
_cell.length_a   1.000
_cell.length_b   1.000
_cell.length_c   1.000
_cell.angle_alpha   90.00
_cell.angle_beta   90.00
_cell.angle_gamma   90.00
#
_symmetry.space_group_name_H-M   'P 1'
#
loop_
_entity.id
_entity.type
_entity.pdbx_description
1 polymer ?
#
loop_
_entity_poly.entity_id
_entity_poly.type
_entity_poly.pdbx_seq_one_letter_code
_entity_poly.pdbx_strand_id
1 'polypeptide(L)' 'MVDEGANIIRIDVVNDHEPNVIPFWEKMGFVGQREERLTWGNKESTVLVMEKRFSY' A
#
# COMPACT_ATOMS: atom_id res chain seq x y z
N MET A 1 27.84 -5.73 -12.24
CA MET A 1 26.58 -4.96 -12.12
C MET A 1 26.24 -4.97 -10.64
N VAL A 2 26.31 -3.81 -9.99
CA VAL A 2 25.90 -3.68 -8.59
C VAL A 2 24.39 -3.57 -8.61
N ASP A 3 23.69 -4.43 -7.88
CA ASP A 3 22.24 -4.33 -7.73
C ASP A 3 21.96 -3.10 -6.84
N GLU A 4 21.37 -2.06 -7.43
CA GLU A 4 21.05 -0.80 -6.73
C GLU A 4 19.86 -0.95 -5.78
N GLY A 5 19.28 -2.15 -5.67
CA GLY A 5 18.15 -2.41 -4.76
C GLY A 5 16.85 -1.75 -5.22
N ALA A 6 15.77 -2.03 -4.48
CA ALA A 6 14.47 -1.43 -4.75
C ALA A 6 14.34 -0.05 -4.09
N ASN A 7 14.02 0.97 -4.88
CA ASN A 7 13.81 2.34 -4.39
C ASN A 7 12.39 2.59 -3.85
N ILE A 8 11.50 1.62 -3.94
CA ILE A 8 10.08 1.77 -3.62
C ILE A 8 9.60 0.52 -2.88
N ILE A 9 8.90 0.75 -1.76
CA ILE A 9 8.07 -0.27 -1.12
C ILE A 9 6.60 0.04 -1.45
N ARG A 10 5.88 -0.94 -1.98
CA ARG A 10 4.43 -0.91 -2.19
C ARG A 10 3.74 -1.78 -1.13
N ILE A 11 2.65 -1.28 -0.58
CA ILE A 11 1.70 -2.03 0.25
C ILE A 11 0.28 -1.84 -0.28
N ASP A 12 -0.55 -2.87 -0.17
CA ASP A 12 -1.95 -2.82 -0.55
C ASP A 12 -2.77 -2.94 0.74
N VAL A 13 -3.46 -1.86 1.13
CA VAL A 13 -4.15 -1.76 2.43
C VAL A 13 -5.64 -1.89 2.21
N VAL A 14 -6.25 -2.96 2.72
CA VAL A 14 -7.72 -3.12 2.73
C VAL A 14 -8.36 -1.98 3.52
N ASN A 15 -9.26 -1.24 2.87
CA ASN A 15 -9.88 -0.02 3.40
C ASN A 15 -11.42 -0.03 3.33
N ASP A 16 -12.02 -1.21 3.16
CA ASP A 16 -13.47 -1.41 3.04
C ASP A 16 -14.21 -1.48 4.39
N HIS A 17 -13.55 -1.14 5.50
CA HIS A 17 -14.09 -1.16 6.86
C HIS A 17 -13.42 -0.12 7.77
N GLU A 18 -14.08 0.21 8.89
CA GLU A 18 -13.53 1.09 9.94
C GLU A 18 -13.48 0.36 11.30
N PRO A 19 -12.46 0.63 12.15
CA PRO A 19 -11.29 1.47 11.86
C PRO A 19 -10.30 0.78 10.91
N ASN A 20 -9.73 1.50 9.94
CA ASN A 20 -8.67 0.98 9.08
C ASN A 20 -7.25 1.42 9.52
N VAL A 21 -6.23 0.82 8.90
CA VAL A 21 -4.81 1.06 9.22
C VAL A 21 -4.13 2.11 8.34
N ILE A 22 -4.87 2.83 7.48
CA ILE A 22 -4.30 3.88 6.62
C ILE A 22 -3.57 4.94 7.45
N PRO A 23 -4.15 5.50 8.53
CA PRO A 23 -3.46 6.53 9.32
C PRO A 23 -2.16 6.04 9.97
N PHE A 24 -2.02 4.73 10.20
CA PHE A 24 -0.78 4.15 10.69
C PHE A 24 0.30 4.16 9.59
N TRP A 25 -0.04 3.76 8.37
CA TRP A 25 0.91 3.70 7.26
C TRP A 25 1.32 5.08 6.75
N GLU A 26 0.41 6.06 6.78
CA GLU A 26 0.73 7.45 6.50
C GLU A 26 1.81 7.99 7.45
N LYS A 27 1.68 7.71 8.75
CA LYS A 27 2.71 8.06 9.76
C LYS A 27 4.06 7.39 9.52
N MET A 28 4.06 6.22 8.88
CA MET A 28 5.29 5.50 8.49
C MET A 28 5.91 6.04 7.19
N GLY A 29 5.31 7.05 6.57
CA GLY A 29 5.80 7.70 5.35
C GLY A 29 5.33 7.04 4.06
N PHE A 30 4.28 6.20 4.12
CA PHE A 30 3.61 5.72 2.92
C PHE A 30 2.57 6.74 2.45
N VAL A 31 2.40 6.85 1.14
CA VAL A 31 1.44 7.77 0.52
C VAL A 31 0.48 6.97 -0.35
N GLY A 32 -0.82 7.16 -0.15
CA GLY A 32 -1.87 6.57 -0.99
C GLY A 32 -1.74 7.03 -2.45
N GLN A 33 -1.79 6.09 -3.38
CA GLN A 33 -1.62 6.34 -4.81
C GLN A 33 -2.92 6.16 -5.58
N ARG A 34 -3.61 5.03 -5.36
CA ARG A 34 -4.83 4.65 -6.07
C ARG A 34 -5.59 3.58 -5.30
N GLU A 35 -6.89 3.49 -5.54
CA GLU A 35 -7.71 2.38 -5.07
C GLU A 35 -7.74 1.26 -6.12
N GLU A 36 -7.69 0.02 -5.64
CA GLU A 36 -7.87 -1.19 -6.43
C GLU A 36 -8.89 -2.11 -5.75
N ARG A 37 -9.35 -3.14 -6.45
CA ARG A 37 -10.14 -4.23 -5.87
C ARG A 37 -9.34 -5.51 -5.90
N LEU A 38 -9.32 -6.22 -4.78
CA LEU A 38 -8.74 -7.54 -4.67
C LEU A 38 -9.83 -8.58 -4.45
N THR A 39 -9.71 -9.70 -5.16
CA THR A 39 -10.62 -10.85 -5.04
C THR A 39 -9.99 -11.93 -4.17
N TRP A 40 -10.68 -12.30 -3.10
CA TRP A 40 -10.32 -13.32 -2.12
C TRP A 40 -11.32 -14.49 -2.22
N GLY A 41 -11.08 -15.40 -3.15
CA GLY A 41 -12.04 -16.48 -3.44
C GLY A 41 -13.37 -15.90 -3.94
N ASN A 42 -14.42 -15.94 -3.13
CA ASN A 42 -15.75 -15.39 -3.44
C ASN A 42 -16.03 -14.01 -2.83
N LYS A 43 -15.04 -13.39 -2.17
CA LYS A 43 -15.15 -12.04 -1.59
C LYS A 43 -14.35 -11.04 -2.42
N GLU A 44 -14.87 -9.84 -2.60
CA GLU A 44 -14.10 -8.68 -3.07
C GLU A 44 -13.87 -7.69 -1.93
N SER A 45 -12.69 -7.07 -1.91
CA SER A 45 -12.35 -5.98 -0.99
C SER A 45 -11.71 -4.82 -1.75
N THR A 46 -12.07 -3.59 -1.38
CA THR A 46 -11.35 -2.39 -1.81
C THR A 46 -10.04 -2.28 -1.05
N VAL A 47 -8.96 -1.94 -1.75
CA VAL A 47 -7.66 -1.63 -1.17
C VAL A 47 -7.19 -0.25 -1.62
N LEU A 48 -6.50 0.47 -0.74
CA LEU A 48 -5.67 1.61 -1.10
C LEU A 48 -4.24 1.12 -1.31
N VAL A 49 -3.73 1.24 -2.53
CA VAL A 49 -2.31 1.01 -2.83
C VAL A 49 -1.52 2.20 -2.30
N MET A 50 -0.55 1.95 -1.44
CA MET A 50 0.33 2.96 -0.87
C MET A 50 1.79 2.67 -1.19
N GLU A 51 2.57 3.73 -1.43
CA GLU A 51 3.99 3.63 -1.76
C GLU A 51 4.84 4.44 -0.77
N LYS A 52 6.01 3.93 -0.44
CA LYS A 52 7.09 4.67 0.23
C LYS A 52 8.34 4.62 -0.63
N ARG A 53 8.88 5.78 -0.97
CA ARG A 53 10.07 5.94 -1.80
C ARG A 53 11.29 6.22 -0.94
N PHE A 54 12.42 5.66 -1.34
CA PHE A 54 13.73 5.92 -0.74
C PHE A 54 14.57 6.66 -1.77
N SER A 55 15.16 7.76 -1.35
CA SER A 55 16.18 8.48 -2.12
C SER A 55 17.54 8.08 -1.55
N TYR A 56 18.46 7.66 -2.42
CA TYR A 56 19.88 7.51 -2.08
C TYR A 56 20.57 8.86 -2.00
#